data_AF-A0A2E8UFK8-F1
#
_entry.id   AF-A0A2E8UFK8-F1
#
_cell.length_a   1.000
_cell.length_b   1.000
_cell.length_c   1.000
_cell.angle_alpha   90.00
_cell.angle_beta   90.00
_cell.angle_gamma   90.00
#
_symmetry.space_group_name_H-M   'P 1'
#
loop_
_entity.id
_entity.type
_entity.pdbx_description
1 polymer ?
#
loop_
_entity_poly.entity_id
_entity_poly.type
_entity_poly.pdbx_seq_one_letter_code
_entity_poly.pdbx_strand_id
1 'polypeptide(L)'
;AKSEKFLFENGKITFFKDGSLKGRAELTKKQKIAFSKIVKLINMDHLSTLAIPSKKFMFDGSAFGELKIVSAKKISSTPLFDVDNPPEEILELVRYLKNLAKGELT
;
A
#
# COMPACT_ATOMS: atom_id res chain seq x y z
N ALA A 1 0.05 19.38 -2.39
CA ALA A 1 -0.15 18.32 -3.40
C ALA A 1 -1.30 17.44 -2.95
N LYS A 2 -2.19 17.01 -3.85
CA LYS A 2 -3.25 16.07 -3.51
C LYS A 2 -2.64 14.72 -3.16
N SER A 3 -2.98 14.13 -2.02
CA SER A 3 -2.42 12.85 -1.58
C SER A 3 -3.38 12.06 -0.70
N GLU A 4 -3.29 10.74 -0.81
CA GLU A 4 -3.97 9.79 0.05
C GLU A 4 -2.93 8.87 0.68
N LYS A 5 -3.03 8.63 1.99
CA LYS A 5 -2.14 7.74 2.73
C LYS A 5 -2.97 6.84 3.63
N PHE A 6 -2.73 5.53 3.52
CA PHE A 6 -3.27 4.52 4.40
C PHE A 6 -2.14 3.95 5.27
N LEU A 7 -2.31 3.99 6.59
CA LEU A 7 -1.38 3.39 7.55
C LEU A 7 -2.04 2.15 8.17
N PHE A 8 -1.40 1.00 7.99
CA PHE A 8 -1.83 -0.28 8.55
C PHE A 8 -0.89 -0.65 9.69
N GLU A 9 -1.35 -0.54 10.93
CA GLU A 9 -0.53 -0.76 12.11
C GLU A 9 -1.38 -1.36 13.22
N ASN A 10 -0.84 -2.38 13.92
CA ASN A 10 -1.49 -3.01 15.07
C ASN A 10 -2.93 -3.45 14.77
N GLY A 11 -3.16 -3.94 13.56
CA GLY A 11 -4.48 -4.40 13.13
C GLY A 11 -5.51 -3.30 12.90
N LYS A 12 -5.08 -2.04 12.77
CA LYS A 12 -5.92 -0.88 12.46
C LYS A 12 -5.49 -0.27 11.14
N ILE A 13 -6.45 0.27 10.41
CA ILE A 13 -6.21 1.13 9.25
C ILE A 13 -6.50 2.58 9.64
N THR A 14 -5.61 3.48 9.27
CA THR A 14 -5.78 4.92 9.44
C THR A 14 -5.64 5.59 8.07
N PHE A 15 -6.59 6.46 7.72
CA PHE A 15 -6.60 7.18 6.44
C PHE A 15 -6.34 8.66 6.63
N PHE A 16 -5.40 9.16 5.82
CA PHE A 16 -5.08 10.58 5.70
C PHE A 16 -5.33 11.05 4.27
N LYS A 17 -5.90 12.23 4.14
CA LYS A 17 -6.03 12.96 2.87
C LYS A 17 -5.42 14.33 3.03
N ASP A 18 -4.49 14.67 2.14
CA ASP A 18 -3.78 15.95 2.14
C ASP A 18 -3.16 16.27 3.51
N GLY A 19 -2.57 15.24 4.13
CA GLY A 19 -1.95 15.30 5.45
C GLY A 19 -2.92 15.29 6.64
N SER A 20 -4.23 15.43 6.40
CA SER A 20 -5.24 15.47 7.46
C SER A 20 -5.84 14.08 7.71
N LEU A 21 -5.98 13.68 8.98
CA LEU A 21 -6.70 12.46 9.36
C LEU A 21 -8.16 12.52 8.90
N LYS A 22 -8.64 11.45 8.26
CA LYS A 22 -10.02 11.34 7.76
C LYS A 22 -10.80 10.17 8.36
N GLY A 23 -10.13 9.12 8.81
CA GLY A 23 -10.80 7.99 9.43
C GLY A 23 -9.84 6.96 9.99
N ARG A 24 -10.39 6.10 10.86
CA ARG A 24 -9.69 4.96 11.45
C ARG A 24 -10.68 3.83 11.69
N ALA A 25 -10.27 2.60 11.38
CA ALA A 25 -11.06 1.40 11.62
C ALA A 25 -10.15 0.27 12.13
N GLU A 26 -10.73 -0.67 12.87
CA GLU A 26 -10.04 -1.88 13.31
C GLU A 26 -10.40 -3.05 12.40
N LEU A 27 -9.38 -3.77 11.94
CA LEU A 27 -9.56 -4.90 11.06
C LEU A 27 -10.19 -6.08 11.81
N THR A 28 -11.12 -6.76 11.15
CA THR A 28 -11.67 -8.03 11.60
C THR A 28 -10.59 -9.12 11.62
N LYS A 29 -10.84 -10.20 12.37
CA LYS A 29 -9.95 -11.39 12.38
C LYS A 29 -9.75 -11.96 10.97
N LYS A 30 -10.81 -12.01 10.15
CA LYS A 30 -10.76 -12.50 8.77
C LYS A 30 -9.84 -11.65 7.90
N GLN A 31 -9.91 -10.32 8.03
CA GLN A 31 -9.03 -9.39 7.31
C GLN A 31 -7.57 -9.54 7.76
N LYS A 32 -7.32 -9.59 9.08
CA LYS A 32 -5.95 -9.81 9.62
C LYS A 32 -5.33 -11.10 9.06
N ILE A 33 -6.10 -12.18 8.96
CA ILE A 33 -5.64 -13.46 8.38
C ILE A 33 -5.34 -13.32 6.88
N ALA A 34 -6.24 -12.69 6.11
CA ALA A 34 -6.05 -12.49 4.67
C ALA A 34 -4.80 -11.65 4.39
N PHE A 35 -4.64 -10.52 5.08
CA PHE A 35 -3.46 -9.66 4.99
C PHE A 35 -2.17 -10.45 5.27
N SER A 36 -2.14 -11.24 6.35
CA SER A 36 -0.97 -12.06 6.69
C SER A 36 -0.60 -13.08 5.61
N LYS A 37 -1.59 -13.68 4.93
CA LYS A 37 -1.33 -14.62 3.83
C LYS A 37 -0.68 -13.93 2.63
N ILE A 38 -1.22 -12.78 2.21
CA ILE A 38 -0.70 -12.02 1.06
C ILE A 38 0.73 -11.56 1.34
N VAL A 39 0.96 -10.98 2.52
CA VAL A 39 2.27 -10.44 2.91
C VAL A 39 3.35 -11.52 2.95
N LYS A 40 3.02 -12.77 3.30
CA LYS A 40 3.98 -13.90 3.31
C LYS A 40 4.47 -14.31 1.92
N LEU A 41 3.75 -13.95 0.86
CA LEU A 41 4.14 -14.25 -0.52
C LEU A 41 5.12 -13.23 -1.10
N ILE A 42 5.31 -12.10 -0.41
CA ILE A 42 6.14 -10.99 -0.89
C ILE A 42 7.56 -11.15 -0.37
N ASN A 43 8.53 -11.08 -1.27
CA ASN A 43 9.94 -11.02 -0.88
C ASN A 43 10.32 -9.60 -0.43
N MET A 44 10.31 -9.39 0.89
CA MET A 44 10.58 -8.10 1.51
C MET A 44 11.97 -7.55 1.22
N ASP A 45 12.94 -8.40 0.88
CA ASP A 45 14.32 -7.97 0.63
C ASP A 45 14.50 -7.29 -0.72
N HIS A 46 13.58 -7.53 -1.66
CA HIS A 46 13.67 -7.03 -3.03
C HIS A 46 12.73 -5.86 -3.33
N LEU A 47 11.99 -5.38 -2.33
CA LEU A 47 11.02 -4.29 -2.50
C LEU A 47 11.63 -3.04 -3.16
N SER A 48 12.84 -2.64 -2.73
CA SER A 48 13.52 -1.46 -3.27
C SER A 48 14.03 -1.62 -4.70
N THR A 49 14.06 -2.85 -5.21
CA THR A 49 14.58 -3.19 -6.55
C THR A 49 13.49 -3.73 -7.48
N LEU A 50 12.21 -3.63 -7.09
CA LEU A 50 11.11 -4.12 -7.93
C LEU A 50 11.13 -3.49 -9.31
N ALA A 51 10.92 -4.32 -10.33
CA ALA A 51 10.70 -3.85 -11.68
C ALA A 51 9.38 -3.06 -11.74
N ILE A 52 9.47 -1.79 -12.15
CA ILE A 52 8.31 -0.92 -12.30
C ILE A 52 7.72 -1.16 -13.69
N PRO A 53 6.44 -1.56 -13.82
CA PRO A 53 5.84 -1.88 -15.13
C PRO A 53 5.77 -0.68 -16.08
N SER A 54 5.72 0.53 -15.53
CA SER A 54 5.51 1.77 -16.27
C SER A 54 6.01 2.97 -15.47
N LYS A 55 6.47 4.00 -16.19
CA LYS A 55 6.78 5.34 -15.67
C LYS A 55 5.86 6.43 -16.24
N LYS A 56 4.69 6.05 -16.77
CA LYS A 56 3.73 6.97 -17.42
C LYS A 56 3.37 8.16 -16.53
N PHE A 57 3.23 7.93 -15.23
CA PHE A 57 2.99 8.96 -14.20
C PHE A 57 3.96 10.15 -14.25
N MET A 58 5.16 10.00 -14.83
CA MET A 58 6.13 11.09 -14.98
C MET A 58 5.79 12.07 -16.12
N PHE A 59 4.89 11.68 -17.03
CA PHE A 59 4.64 12.41 -18.29
C PHE A 59 3.18 12.81 -18.48
N ASP A 60 2.23 12.04 -17.95
CA ASP A 60 0.79 12.22 -18.19
C ASP A 60 0.03 12.85 -17.01
N GLY A 61 0.73 13.13 -15.91
CA GLY A 61 0.12 13.65 -14.69
C GLY A 61 -0.70 12.62 -13.89
N SER A 62 -0.59 11.33 -14.21
CA SER A 62 -1.21 10.25 -13.44
C SER A 62 -0.66 10.16 -12.02
N ALA A 63 -1.46 9.61 -11.10
CA ALA A 63 -1.04 9.43 -9.72
C ALA A 63 0.05 8.35 -9.61
N PHE A 64 1.08 8.63 -8.82
CA PHE A 64 2.10 7.65 -8.44
C PHE A 64 1.87 7.13 -7.01
N GLY A 65 2.34 5.92 -6.75
CA GLY A 65 2.25 5.23 -5.48
C GLY A 65 3.63 4.81 -4.96
N GLU A 66 3.72 4.66 -3.65
CA GLU A 66 4.85 4.06 -2.95
C GLU A 66 4.28 3.10 -1.90
N LEU A 67 4.79 1.87 -1.84
CA LEU A 67 4.54 0.97 -0.71
C LEU A 67 5.74 1.00 0.22
N LYS A 68 5.49 1.29 1.50
CA LYS A 68 6.50 1.28 2.55
C LYS A 68 6.13 0.28 3.63
N ILE A 69 7.06 -0.61 3.93
CA ILE A 69 6.94 -1.63 4.97
C ILE A 69 7.97 -1.33 6.05
N VAL A 70 7.47 -1.22 7.29
CA VAL A 70 8.26 -0.96 8.48
C VAL A 70 8.22 -2.21 9.35
N SER A 71 9.37 -2.82 9.58
CA SER A 71 9.56 -3.93 10.51
C SER A 71 10.58 -3.53 11.58
N ALA A 72 10.64 -4.28 12.68
CA ALA A 72 11.59 -4.01 13.76
C ALA A 72 13.07 -3.97 13.29
N LYS A 73 13.39 -4.66 12.20
CA LYS A 73 14.77 -4.82 11.70
C LYS A 73 15.09 -3.93 10.50
N LYS A 74 14.09 -3.54 9.71
CA LYS A 74 14.30 -2.91 8.39
C LYS A 74 13.08 -2.09 7.99
N ILE A 75 13.35 -0.96 7.36
CA ILE A 75 12.39 -0.22 6.55
C ILE A 75 12.71 -0.52 5.10
N SER A 76 11.71 -0.89 4.31
CA SER A 76 11.86 -1.12 2.89
C SER A 76 10.71 -0.46 2.16
N SER A 77 11.02 0.21 1.06
CA SER A 77 10.03 0.82 0.20
C SER A 77 10.25 0.44 -1.25
N THR A 78 9.19 0.51 -2.02
CA THR A 78 9.23 0.29 -3.45
C THR A 78 9.72 1.53 -4.19
N PRO A 79 10.28 1.41 -5.40
CA PRO A 79 10.29 2.52 -6.33
C PRO A 79 8.89 3.12 -6.51
N LEU A 80 8.81 4.39 -6.90
CA LEU A 80 7.54 5.00 -7.27
C LEU A 80 6.96 4.26 -8.48
N PHE A 81 5.69 3.91 -8.40
CA PHE A 81 4.99 3.16 -9.44
C PHE A 81 3.68 3.83 -9.83
N ASP A 82 3.17 3.48 -11.01
CA ASP A 82 1.84 3.88 -11.46
C ASP A 82 0.77 3.19 -10.60
N VAL A 83 -0.11 3.97 -9.96
CA VAL A 83 -1.13 3.45 -9.03
C VAL A 83 -2.11 2.47 -9.69
N ASP A 84 -2.28 2.56 -11.01
CA ASP A 84 -3.15 1.70 -11.79
C ASP A 84 -2.40 0.51 -12.41
N ASN A 85 -1.06 0.52 -12.36
CA ASN A 85 -0.20 -0.56 -12.82
C ASN A 85 0.99 -0.83 -11.87
N PRO A 86 0.71 -1.30 -10.63
CA PRO A 86 1.75 -1.57 -9.64
C PRO A 86 2.61 -2.80 -10.03
N PRO A 87 3.82 -2.96 -9.47
CA PRO A 87 4.65 -4.15 -9.69
C PRO A 87 3.92 -5.45 -9.38
N GLU A 88 4.13 -6.48 -10.21
CA GLU A 88 3.44 -7.77 -10.11
C GLU A 88 3.57 -8.40 -8.72
N GLU A 89 4.77 -8.37 -8.13
CA GLU A 89 5.06 -8.94 -6.81
C GLU A 89 4.20 -8.34 -5.67
N ILE A 90 3.72 -7.10 -5.82
CA ILE A 90 2.91 -6.42 -4.80
C ILE A 90 1.47 -6.16 -5.24
N LEU A 91 1.10 -6.58 -6.46
CA LEU A 91 -0.19 -6.29 -7.08
C LEU A 91 -1.36 -6.73 -6.19
N GLU A 92 -1.30 -7.95 -5.67
CA GLU A 92 -2.34 -8.49 -4.79
C GLU A 92 -2.45 -7.68 -3.48
N LEU A 93 -1.32 -7.30 -2.88
CA LEU A 93 -1.31 -6.50 -1.67
C LEU A 93 -1.88 -5.11 -1.90
N VAL A 94 -1.46 -4.41 -2.96
CA VAL A 94 -1.98 -3.07 -3.29
C VAL A 94 -3.49 -3.11 -3.52
N ARG A 95 -3.99 -4.10 -4.27
CA ARG A 95 -5.44 -4.31 -4.49
C ARG A 95 -6.17 -4.58 -3.18
N TYR A 96 -5.63 -5.48 -2.36
CA TYR A 96 -6.20 -5.80 -1.06
C TYR A 96 -6.31 -4.57 -0.16
N LEU A 97 -5.25 -3.78 -0.02
CA LEU A 97 -5.22 -2.58 0.83
C LEU A 97 -6.17 -1.50 0.32
N LYS A 98 -6.25 -1.28 -1.00
CA LYS A 98 -7.22 -0.36 -1.61
C LYS A 98 -8.67 -0.76 -1.31
N ASN A 99 -8.99 -2.05 -1.47
CA ASN A 99 -10.34 -2.55 -1.21
C ASN A 99 -10.69 -2.51 0.27
N LEU A 100 -9.73 -2.84 1.13
CA LEU A 100 -9.87 -2.76 2.58
C LEU A 100 -10.12 -1.31 3.03
N ALA A 101 -9.34 -0.38 2.51
CA ALA A 101 -9.51 1.05 2.77
C ALA A 101 -10.89 1.55 2.37
N LYS A 102 -11.38 1.18 1.18
CA LYS A 102 -12.74 1.52 0.76
C LYS A 102 -13.76 0.94 1.73
N GLY A 103 -13.77 -0.38 1.94
CA GLY A 103 -14.79 -1.04 2.76
C GLY A 103 -14.84 -0.61 4.23
N GLU A 104 -13.71 -0.23 4.83
CA GLU A 104 -13.63 0.13 6.26
C GLU A 104 -13.79 1.62 6.55
N LEU A 105 -13.63 2.49 5.54
CA LEU A 105 -13.55 3.95 5.73
C LEU A 105 -14.54 4.75 4.87
N THR A 106 -15.35 4.08 4.04
CA THR A 106 -16.47 4.69 3.31
C THR A 106 -17.79 4.36 3.96
#